data_AF-A0A954YKA8-F1
#
_entry.id   AF-A0A954YKA8-F1
#
_cell.length_a   1.000
_cell.length_b   1.000
_cell.length_c   1.000
_cell.angle_alpha   90.00
_cell.angle_beta   90.00
_cell.angle_gamma   90.00
#
_symmetry.space_group_name_H-M   'P 1'
#
loop_
_entity.id
_entity.type
_entity.pdbx_description
1 polymer ?
#
loop_
_entity_poly.entity_id
_entity_poly.type
_entity_poly.pdbx_seq_one_letter_code
_entity_poly.pdbx_strand_id
1 'polypeptide(L)'
;MADPSALSPSLLSRGKDLILPVAIIASVLVILVPLPPPLMNLLLAANITVSVIVLLTTIYVRSPLEFSIFPSLLLATTLARLVLNVATTRMILTRAETDGLDAAGAVINSFASFVAGDGKVVVGLIIFVIIVVIQFVVITKGATRISEVAARFALDGMPGRQMAIDADLNAGIIDEHEAQARRAEITQQADFYGAMDGA
;
A
#
# COMPACT_ATOMS: atom_id res chain seq x y z
N MET A 1 -29.51 38.72 7.93
CA MET A 1 -28.35 38.60 7.03
C MET A 1 -27.33 37.76 7.76
N ALA A 2 -27.42 36.43 7.60
CA ALA A 2 -26.55 35.47 8.26
C ALA A 2 -25.81 34.69 7.17
N ASP A 3 -24.49 34.65 7.29
CA ASP A 3 -23.53 34.07 6.37
C ASP A 3 -23.68 32.54 6.28
N PRO A 4 -23.93 31.95 5.10
CA PRO A 4 -24.13 30.50 4.96
C PRO A 4 -22.82 29.69 4.78
N SER A 5 -21.64 30.28 5.00
CA SER A 5 -20.35 29.62 4.70
C SER A 5 -19.75 28.75 5.83
N ALA A 6 -20.45 28.54 6.95
CA ALA A 6 -19.96 27.67 8.03
C ALA A 6 -20.49 26.22 7.93
N LEU A 7 -20.27 25.54 6.81
CA LEU A 7 -20.53 24.11 6.68
C LEU A 7 -19.27 23.30 6.97
N SER A 8 -19.37 22.53 8.05
CA SER A 8 -18.41 21.62 8.67
C SER A 8 -17.48 20.86 7.71
N PRO A 9 -16.20 20.65 8.07
CA PRO A 9 -15.34 19.71 7.35
C PRO A 9 -15.95 18.31 7.45
N SER A 10 -16.12 17.68 6.29
CA SER A 10 -16.80 16.40 6.12
C SER A 10 -16.21 15.30 7.02
N LEU A 11 -17.06 14.51 7.66
CA LEU A 11 -16.68 13.40 8.53
C LEU A 11 -15.78 12.36 7.83
N LEU A 12 -15.78 12.32 6.50
CA LEU A 12 -14.88 11.48 5.69
C LEU A 12 -13.42 11.97 5.67
N SER A 13 -13.14 13.29 5.71
CA SER A 13 -11.75 13.77 5.75
C SER A 13 -11.12 13.51 7.13
N ARG A 14 -11.92 13.65 8.20
CA ARG A 14 -11.52 13.25 9.57
C ARG A 14 -11.20 11.77 9.71
N GLY A 15 -11.81 10.90 8.90
CA GLY A 15 -11.52 9.45 8.90
C GLY A 15 -10.10 9.13 8.45
N LYS A 16 -9.56 9.81 7.43
CA LYS A 16 -8.17 9.63 6.97
C LYS A 16 -7.15 10.09 8.01
N ASP A 17 -7.42 11.19 8.70
CA ASP A 17 -6.55 11.70 9.76
C ASP A 17 -6.58 10.85 11.03
N LEU A 18 -7.66 10.06 11.25
CA LEU A 18 -7.78 9.16 12.39
C LEU A 18 -7.11 7.80 12.19
N ILE A 19 -6.84 7.37 10.95
CA ILE A 19 -6.27 6.03 10.67
C ILE A 19 -4.93 5.83 11.39
N LEU A 20 -4.05 6.83 11.35
CA LEU A 20 -2.72 6.75 11.96
C LEU A 20 -2.81 6.76 13.52
N PRO A 21 -3.52 7.70 14.17
CA PRO A 21 -3.75 7.66 15.61
C PRO A 21 -4.43 6.37 16.09
N VAL A 22 -5.44 5.88 15.37
CA VAL A 22 -6.14 4.63 15.72
C VAL A 22 -5.22 3.43 15.59
N ALA A 23 -4.36 3.37 14.56
CA ALA A 23 -3.37 2.30 14.42
C ALA A 23 -2.35 2.29 15.56
N ILE A 24 -1.90 3.47 16.00
CA ILE A 24 -1.00 3.62 17.16
C ILE A 24 -1.72 3.20 18.45
N ILE A 25 -2.96 3.65 18.66
CA ILE A 25 -3.73 3.26 19.84
C ILE A 25 -3.99 1.76 19.83
N ALA A 26 -4.35 1.18 18.68
CA ALA A 26 -4.56 -0.26 18.53
C ALA A 26 -3.28 -1.07 18.81
N SER A 27 -2.11 -0.61 18.36
CA SER A 27 -0.83 -1.29 18.65
C SER A 27 -0.51 -1.26 20.14
N VAL A 28 -0.76 -0.14 20.83
CA VAL A 28 -0.63 -0.04 22.30
C VAL A 28 -1.65 -0.92 23.02
N LEU A 29 -2.90 -0.95 22.56
CA LEU A 29 -3.99 -1.72 23.17
C LEU A 29 -3.71 -3.22 23.06
N VAL A 30 -3.14 -3.68 21.96
CA VAL A 30 -2.65 -5.05 21.79
C VAL A 30 -1.51 -5.40 22.75
N ILE A 31 -0.65 -4.44 23.10
CA ILE A 31 0.38 -4.65 24.14
C ILE A 31 -0.28 -4.88 25.51
N LEU A 32 -1.36 -4.15 25.79
CA LEU A 32 -2.09 -4.22 27.06
C LEU A 32 -3.04 -5.43 27.15
N VAL A 33 -3.72 -5.79 26.05
CA VAL A 33 -4.77 -6.81 26.00
C VAL A 33 -4.31 -8.00 25.16
N PRO A 34 -4.17 -9.20 25.75
CA PRO A 34 -3.80 -10.39 24.99
C PRO A 34 -4.92 -10.79 24.02
N LEU A 35 -4.60 -10.86 22.73
CA LEU A 35 -5.54 -11.35 21.71
C LEU A 35 -5.60 -12.88 21.70
N PRO A 36 -6.79 -13.48 21.51
CA PRO A 36 -6.93 -14.93 21.40
C PRO A 36 -6.34 -15.46 20.08
N PRO A 37 -5.68 -16.64 20.05
CA PRO A 37 -5.06 -17.21 18.85
C PRO A 37 -5.98 -17.40 17.64
N PRO A 38 -7.26 -17.84 17.77
CA PRO A 38 -8.13 -17.97 16.60
C PRO A 38 -8.42 -16.63 15.93
N LEU A 39 -8.54 -15.55 16.71
CA LEU A 39 -8.72 -14.21 16.15
C LEU A 39 -7.45 -13.75 15.42
N MET A 40 -6.27 -14.06 15.95
CA MET A 40 -5.00 -13.76 15.29
C MET A 40 -4.89 -14.48 13.93
N ASN A 41 -5.23 -15.77 13.88
CA ASN A 41 -5.22 -16.53 12.63
C ASN A 41 -6.16 -15.91 11.58
N LEU A 42 -7.36 -15.49 11.99
CA LEU A 42 -8.31 -14.82 11.10
C LEU A 42 -7.75 -13.50 10.56
N LEU A 43 -7.18 -12.67 11.43
CA LEU A 43 -6.62 -11.38 11.05
C LEU A 43 -5.39 -11.51 10.14
N LEU A 44 -4.52 -12.48 10.39
CA LEU A 44 -3.38 -12.79 9.53
C LEU A 44 -3.84 -13.31 8.16
N ALA A 45 -4.80 -14.24 8.13
CA ALA A 45 -5.38 -14.74 6.88
C ALA A 45 -6.02 -13.60 6.08
N ALA A 46 -6.82 -12.74 6.72
CA ALA A 46 -7.42 -11.58 6.10
C ALA A 46 -6.35 -10.60 5.56
N ASN A 47 -5.27 -10.37 6.30
CA ASN A 47 -4.17 -9.50 5.83
C ASN A 47 -3.49 -10.06 4.58
N ILE A 48 -3.24 -11.37 4.52
CA ILE A 48 -2.69 -12.04 3.34
C ILE A 48 -3.67 -11.93 2.17
N THR A 49 -4.96 -12.21 2.40
CA THR A 49 -6.01 -12.10 1.36
C THR A 49 -6.10 -10.69 0.80
N VAL A 50 -6.16 -9.67 1.65
CA VAL A 50 -6.17 -8.26 1.22
C VAL A 50 -4.90 -7.93 0.45
N SER A 51 -3.74 -8.39 0.91
CA SER A 51 -2.46 -8.17 0.21
C SER A 51 -2.46 -8.75 -1.21
N VAL A 52 -3.02 -9.96 -1.38
CA VAL A 52 -3.14 -10.61 -2.70
C VAL A 52 -4.16 -9.88 -3.57
N ILE A 53 -5.30 -9.45 -3.02
CA ILE A 53 -6.29 -8.65 -3.75
C ILE A 53 -5.65 -7.37 -4.27
N VAL A 54 -4.92 -6.65 -3.41
CA VAL A 54 -4.22 -5.41 -3.80
C VAL A 54 -3.19 -5.67 -4.88
N LEU A 55 -2.41 -6.75 -4.77
CA LEU A 55 -1.45 -7.14 -5.80
C LEU A 55 -2.15 -7.36 -7.15
N LEU A 56 -3.22 -8.16 -7.16
CA LEU A 56 -3.98 -8.44 -8.38
C LEU A 56 -4.59 -7.16 -8.95
N THR A 57 -5.24 -6.34 -8.12
CA THR A 57 -5.79 -5.05 -8.53
C THR A 57 -4.71 -4.19 -9.17
N THR A 58 -3.52 -4.08 -8.55
CA THR A 58 -2.41 -3.27 -9.08
C THR A 58 -1.92 -3.76 -10.45
N ILE A 59 -1.89 -5.09 -10.68
CA ILE A 59 -1.50 -5.67 -11.98
C ILE A 59 -2.52 -5.37 -13.08
N TYR A 60 -3.80 -5.24 -12.72
CA TYR A 60 -4.90 -5.08 -13.69
C TYR A 60 -5.44 -3.64 -13.83
N VAL A 61 -4.97 -2.68 -13.02
CA VAL A 61 -5.37 -1.27 -13.12
C VAL A 61 -4.95 -0.70 -14.47
N ARG A 62 -5.90 -0.10 -15.20
CA ARG A 62 -5.69 0.48 -16.54
C ARG A 62 -5.81 2.00 -16.59
N SER A 63 -6.39 2.64 -15.56
CA SER A 63 -6.66 4.07 -15.56
C SER A 63 -5.92 4.81 -14.43
N PRO A 64 -5.44 6.05 -14.67
CA PRO A 64 -4.84 6.90 -13.63
C PRO A 64 -5.79 7.20 -12.46
N LEU A 65 -7.10 7.24 -12.72
CA LEU A 65 -8.14 7.55 -11.74
C LEU A 65 -8.27 6.45 -10.67
N GLU A 66 -8.15 5.18 -11.06
CA GLU A 66 -8.07 4.04 -10.13
C GLU A 66 -6.77 4.06 -9.30
N PHE A 67 -5.71 4.70 -9.79
CA PHE A 67 -4.46 4.84 -9.05
C PHE A 67 -4.55 5.87 -7.91
N SER A 68 -5.49 6.82 -7.95
CA SER A 68 -5.64 7.85 -6.90
C SER A 68 -6.04 7.28 -5.53
N ILE A 69 -6.76 6.14 -5.50
CA ILE A 69 -7.09 5.47 -4.23
C ILE A 69 -5.92 4.66 -3.65
N PHE A 70 -4.96 4.29 -4.50
CA PHE A 70 -3.88 3.37 -4.17
C PHE A 70 -2.99 3.82 -3.00
N PRO A 71 -2.53 5.09 -2.91
CA PRO A 71 -1.72 5.55 -1.77
C PRO A 71 -2.44 5.38 -0.42
N SER A 72 -3.73 5.71 -0.38
CA SER A 72 -4.52 5.59 0.85
C SER A 72 -4.74 4.12 1.26
N LEU A 73 -4.95 3.26 0.27
CA LEU A 73 -5.10 1.83 0.48
C LEU A 73 -3.77 1.20 0.96
N LEU A 74 -2.65 1.57 0.35
CA LEU A 74 -1.32 1.14 0.78
C LEU A 74 -1.01 1.59 2.21
N LEU A 75 -1.33 2.83 2.57
CA LEU A 75 -1.16 3.32 3.94
C LEU A 75 -1.97 2.49 4.93
N ALA A 76 -3.27 2.27 4.65
CA ALA A 76 -4.14 1.50 5.52
C ALA A 76 -3.67 0.04 5.69
N THR A 77 -3.31 -0.62 4.58
CA THR A 77 -2.82 -2.00 4.61
C THR A 77 -1.45 -2.13 5.29
N THR A 78 -0.57 -1.15 5.11
CA THR A 78 0.74 -1.10 5.79
C THR A 78 0.58 -0.90 7.30
N LEU A 79 -0.32 -0.02 7.73
CA LEU A 79 -0.63 0.15 9.15
C LEU A 79 -1.26 -1.10 9.76
N ALA A 80 -2.18 -1.76 9.06
CA ALA A 80 -2.73 -3.04 9.49
C ALA A 80 -1.62 -4.09 9.65
N ARG A 81 -0.67 -4.18 8.70
CA ARG A 81 0.51 -5.05 8.82
C ARG A 81 1.35 -4.72 10.05
N LEU A 82 1.61 -3.43 10.30
CA LEU A 82 2.38 -3.00 11.47
C LEU A 82 1.74 -3.46 12.78
N VAL A 83 0.44 -3.21 12.95
CA VAL A 83 -0.31 -3.62 14.15
C VAL A 83 -0.28 -5.13 14.32
N LEU A 84 -0.53 -5.90 13.25
CA LEU A 84 -0.53 -7.36 13.32
C LEU A 84 0.86 -7.94 13.62
N ASN A 85 1.93 -7.37 13.08
CA ASN A 85 3.30 -7.80 13.38
C ASN A 85 3.64 -7.59 14.85
N VAL A 86 3.31 -6.41 15.41
CA VAL A 86 3.49 -6.14 16.85
C VAL A 86 2.65 -7.11 17.69
N ALA A 87 1.38 -7.32 17.31
CA ALA A 87 0.46 -8.20 18.02
C ALA A 87 0.93 -9.65 18.07
N THR A 88 1.35 -10.15 16.92
CA THR A 88 1.87 -11.48 16.72
C THR A 88 3.17 -11.69 17.50
N THR A 89 4.09 -10.73 17.42
CA THR A 89 5.39 -10.82 18.12
C THR A 89 5.18 -10.90 19.63
N ARG A 90 4.32 -10.03 20.18
CA ARG A 90 3.93 -10.10 21.59
C ARG A 90 3.27 -11.42 21.93
N MET A 91 2.32 -11.90 21.12
CA MET A 91 1.63 -13.17 21.35
C MET A 91 2.63 -14.34 21.43
N ILE A 92 3.56 -14.41 20.49
CA ILE A 92 4.64 -15.41 20.47
C ILE A 92 5.47 -15.29 21.75
N LEU A 93 5.98 -14.10 22.09
CA LEU A 93 6.88 -13.92 23.24
C LEU A 93 6.19 -14.18 24.60
N THR A 94 4.89 -13.89 24.72
CA THR A 94 4.15 -14.04 25.98
C THR A 94 3.57 -15.44 26.18
N ARG A 95 3.30 -16.17 25.09
CA ARG A 95 2.74 -17.53 25.15
C ARG A 95 3.78 -18.62 24.88
N ALA A 96 4.98 -18.28 24.40
CA ALA A 96 6.02 -19.25 24.13
C ALA A 96 6.39 -20.09 25.37
N GLU A 97 6.36 -19.49 26.56
CA GLU A 97 6.66 -20.20 27.80
C GLU A 97 5.59 -21.23 28.19
N THR A 98 4.31 -20.99 27.86
CA THR A 98 3.19 -21.87 28.24
C THR A 98 2.81 -22.85 27.13
N ASP A 99 2.82 -22.39 25.88
CA ASP A 99 2.24 -23.09 24.73
C ASP A 99 3.33 -23.56 23.73
N GLY A 100 4.61 -23.29 24.01
CA GLY A 100 5.73 -23.72 23.16
C GLY A 100 5.63 -23.20 21.72
N LEU A 101 5.81 -24.07 20.73
CA LEU A 101 5.74 -23.72 19.31
C LEU A 101 4.31 -23.35 18.84
N ASP A 102 3.29 -23.78 19.57
CA ASP A 102 1.89 -23.47 19.24
C ASP A 102 1.48 -22.04 19.64
N ALA A 103 2.34 -21.35 20.41
CA ALA A 103 2.17 -19.95 20.80
C ALA A 103 2.03 -18.98 19.62
N ALA A 104 2.58 -19.34 18.45
CA ALA A 104 2.54 -18.50 17.26
C ALA A 104 1.20 -18.54 16.51
N GLY A 105 0.33 -19.51 16.82
CA GLY A 105 -0.89 -19.77 16.06
C GLY A 105 -0.63 -20.59 14.79
N ALA A 106 -1.71 -21.18 14.27
CA ALA A 106 -1.64 -22.17 13.19
C ALA A 106 -1.03 -21.61 11.91
N VAL A 107 -1.41 -20.40 11.49
CA VAL A 107 -0.92 -19.79 10.24
C VAL A 107 0.60 -19.64 10.26
N ILE A 108 1.15 -19.17 11.38
CA ILE A 108 2.58 -18.91 11.53
C ILE A 108 3.35 -20.21 11.71
N ASN A 109 2.83 -21.14 12.49
CA ASN A 109 3.46 -22.45 12.65
C ASN A 109 3.56 -23.20 11.31
N SER A 110 2.49 -23.17 10.51
CA SER A 110 2.51 -23.74 9.15
C SER A 110 3.47 -23.01 8.20
N PHE A 111 3.59 -21.69 8.30
CA PHE A 111 4.57 -20.93 7.52
C PHE A 111 6.01 -21.25 7.96
N ALA A 112 6.25 -21.37 9.26
CA ALA A 112 7.55 -21.66 9.83
C ALA A 112 8.06 -23.05 9.41
N SER A 113 7.21 -24.08 9.49
CA SER A 113 7.57 -25.42 9.03
C SER A 113 7.79 -25.48 7.52
N PHE A 114 6.98 -24.76 6.74
CA PHE A 114 7.15 -24.66 5.28
C PHE A 114 8.47 -23.98 4.88
N VAL A 115 8.85 -22.88 5.55
CA VAL A 115 10.03 -22.09 5.19
C VAL A 115 11.33 -22.68 5.74
N ALA A 116 11.38 -22.99 7.04
CA ALA A 116 12.62 -23.45 7.68
C ALA A 116 12.84 -24.96 7.51
N GLY A 117 11.81 -25.74 7.16
CA GLY A 117 11.82 -27.19 7.26
C GLY A 117 11.82 -27.65 8.73
N ASP A 118 11.23 -28.80 9.00
CA ASP A 118 11.03 -29.31 10.38
C ASP A 118 12.34 -29.34 11.18
N GLY A 119 12.49 -28.39 12.11
CA GLY A 119 13.58 -28.31 13.08
C GLY A 119 14.90 -27.66 12.60
N LYS A 120 15.01 -27.19 11.36
CA LYS A 120 16.26 -26.60 10.84
C LYS A 120 16.29 -25.07 11.00
N VAL A 121 16.44 -24.61 12.24
CA VAL A 121 16.52 -23.16 12.57
C VAL A 121 17.56 -22.41 11.71
N VAL A 122 18.69 -23.06 11.40
CA VAL A 122 19.75 -22.50 10.52
C VAL A 122 19.22 -22.16 9.13
N VAL A 123 18.39 -23.01 8.54
CA VAL A 123 17.79 -22.77 7.21
C VAL A 123 16.86 -21.56 7.27
N GLY A 124 16.03 -21.48 8.32
CA GLY A 124 15.16 -20.33 8.56
C GLY A 124 15.95 -19.02 8.71
N LEU A 125 17.08 -19.04 9.41
CA LEU A 125 17.94 -17.86 9.57
C LEU A 125 18.55 -17.40 8.23
N ILE A 126 19.04 -18.34 7.41
CA ILE A 126 19.59 -18.03 6.08
C ILE A 126 18.51 -17.39 5.20
N ILE A 127 17.31 -17.98 5.15
CA ILE A 127 16.20 -17.45 4.37
C ILE A 127 15.78 -16.06 4.88
N PHE A 128 15.71 -15.88 6.20
CA PHE A 128 15.42 -14.57 6.80
C PHE A 128 16.40 -13.49 6.33
N VAL A 129 17.71 -13.77 6.37
CA VAL A 129 18.74 -12.84 5.89
C VAL A 129 18.56 -12.53 4.39
N ILE A 130 18.30 -13.54 3.57
CA ILE A 130 18.04 -13.36 2.14
C ILE A 130 16.84 -12.43 1.91
N ILE A 131 15.71 -12.68 2.59
CA ILE A 131 14.50 -11.87 2.47
C ILE A 131 14.76 -10.43 2.90
N VAL A 132 15.45 -10.22 4.03
CA VAL A 132 15.81 -8.87 4.51
C VAL A 132 16.67 -8.14 3.49
N VAL A 133 17.68 -8.80 2.92
CA VAL A 133 18.55 -8.21 1.89
C VAL A 133 17.74 -7.86 0.62
N ILE A 134 16.88 -8.77 0.15
CA ILE A 134 16.00 -8.50 -1.00
C ILE A 134 15.09 -7.31 -0.72
N GLN A 135 14.47 -7.25 0.46
CA GLN A 135 13.55 -6.17 0.85
C GLN A 135 14.23 -4.79 0.83
N PHE A 136 15.42 -4.67 1.44
CA PHE A 136 16.11 -3.39 1.54
C PHE A 136 16.90 -3.02 0.28
N VAL A 137 17.65 -3.96 -0.31
CA VAL A 137 18.56 -3.66 -1.42
C VAL A 137 17.84 -3.71 -2.77
N VAL A 138 17.00 -4.72 -2.99
CA VAL A 138 16.40 -4.94 -4.31
C VAL A 138 15.07 -4.21 -4.43
N ILE A 139 14.12 -4.48 -3.51
CA ILE A 139 12.77 -3.92 -3.60
C ILE A 139 12.80 -2.42 -3.37
N THR A 140 13.37 -1.95 -2.26
CA THR A 140 13.35 -0.53 -1.92
C THR A 140 14.12 0.31 -2.95
N LYS A 141 15.39 -0.02 -3.23
CA LYS A 141 16.19 0.75 -4.19
C LYS A 141 15.72 0.57 -5.64
N GLY A 142 15.27 -0.63 -6.01
CA GLY A 142 14.73 -0.91 -7.34
C GLY A 142 13.45 -0.15 -7.61
N ALA A 143 12.53 -0.12 -6.64
CA ALA A 143 11.26 0.63 -6.76
C ALA A 143 11.50 2.13 -6.93
N THR A 144 12.45 2.74 -6.19
CA THR A 144 12.78 4.16 -6.34
C THR A 144 13.27 4.46 -7.76
N ARG A 145 14.24 3.69 -8.27
CA ARG A 145 14.79 3.90 -9.62
C ARG A 145 13.72 3.72 -10.71
N ILE A 146 12.89 2.69 -10.60
CA ILE A 146 11.83 2.44 -11.59
C ILE A 146 10.80 3.58 -11.57
N SER A 147 10.45 4.09 -10.39
CA SER A 147 9.47 5.17 -10.24
C SER A 147 9.96 6.51 -10.80
N GLU A 148 11.21 6.90 -10.50
CA GLU A 148 11.86 8.10 -11.05
C GLU A 148 11.89 8.06 -12.59
N VAL A 149 12.34 6.94 -13.16
CA VAL A 149 12.45 6.78 -14.60
C VAL A 149 11.06 6.75 -15.26
N ALA A 150 10.09 6.08 -14.66
CA ALA A 150 8.72 6.04 -15.18
C ALA A 150 8.04 7.41 -15.13
N ALA A 151 8.19 8.15 -14.03
CA ALA A 151 7.68 9.51 -13.89
C ALA A 151 8.31 10.42 -14.94
N ARG A 152 9.65 10.40 -15.04
CA ARG A 152 10.36 11.22 -16.02
C ARG A 152 9.98 10.90 -17.47
N PHE A 153 9.86 9.62 -17.84
CA PHE A 153 9.39 9.26 -19.18
C PHE A 153 7.95 9.71 -19.44
N ALA A 154 7.07 9.58 -18.45
CA ALA A 154 5.70 10.05 -18.57
C ALA A 154 5.61 11.57 -18.74
N LEU A 155 6.46 12.32 -18.03
CA LEU A 155 6.55 13.78 -18.09
C LEU A 155 7.22 14.28 -19.39
N ASP A 156 8.35 13.68 -19.78
CA ASP A 156 9.08 14.02 -21.01
C ASP A 156 8.22 13.74 -22.27
N GLY A 157 7.28 12.79 -22.19
CA GLY A 157 6.32 12.49 -23.26
C GLY A 157 5.11 13.45 -23.36
N MET A 158 4.92 14.38 -22.41
CA MET A 158 3.74 15.26 -22.40
C MET A 158 3.69 16.27 -23.54
N PRO A 159 4.79 16.98 -23.89
CA PRO A 159 4.77 17.92 -25.01
C PRO A 159 4.36 17.25 -26.32
N GLY A 160 4.86 16.03 -26.58
CA GLY A 160 4.49 15.27 -27.78
C GLY A 160 3.01 14.91 -27.83
N ARG A 161 2.41 14.56 -26.68
CA ARG A 161 0.96 14.29 -26.58
C ARG A 161 0.12 15.57 -26.74
N GLN A 162 0.58 16.70 -26.21
CA GLN A 162 -0.10 17.99 -26.41
C GLN A 162 -0.02 18.42 -27.89
N MET A 163 1.15 18.29 -28.52
CA MET A 163 1.33 18.58 -29.95
C MET A 163 0.46 17.69 -30.85
N ALA A 164 0.24 16.43 -30.47
CA ALA A 164 -0.67 15.55 -31.21
C ALA A 164 -2.13 16.03 -31.14
N ILE A 165 -2.59 16.51 -29.98
CA ILE A 165 -3.93 17.11 -29.84
C ILE A 165 -4.04 18.37 -30.71
N ASP A 166 -3.01 19.21 -30.71
CA ASP A 166 -3.00 20.44 -31.51
C ASP A 166 -3.02 20.14 -33.01
N ALA A 167 -2.32 19.10 -33.45
CA ALA A 167 -2.35 18.65 -34.84
C ALA A 167 -3.73 18.10 -35.23
N ASP A 168 -4.36 17.29 -34.38
CA ASP A 168 -5.69 16.72 -34.63
C ASP A 168 -6.77 17.81 -34.68
N LEU A 169 -6.69 18.82 -33.80
CA LEU A 169 -7.60 19.98 -33.80
C LEU A 169 -7.42 20.84 -35.06
N ASN A 170 -6.17 21.13 -35.43
CA ASN A 170 -5.86 21.89 -36.65
C ASN A 170 -6.26 21.14 -37.93
N ALA A 171 -6.22 19.80 -37.92
CA ALA A 171 -6.68 18.96 -39.01
C ALA A 171 -8.21 18.78 -39.04
N GLY A 172 -8.93 19.27 -38.04
CA GLY A 172 -10.39 19.13 -37.92
C GLY A 172 -10.85 17.70 -37.61
N ILE A 173 -9.95 16.84 -37.08
CA ILE A 173 -10.27 15.46 -36.69
C ILE A 173 -11.06 15.44 -35.37
N ILE A 174 -10.77 16.39 -34.48
CA ILE A 174 -11.44 16.58 -33.19
C ILE A 174 -11.96 18.02 -33.06
N ASP A 175 -12.95 18.23 -32.19
CA ASP A 175 -13.46 19.57 -31.87
C ASP A 175 -12.74 20.20 -30.66
N GLU A 176 -13.00 21.49 -30.40
CA GLU A 176 -12.39 22.25 -29.30
C GLU A 176 -12.73 21.65 -27.92
N HIS A 177 -13.94 21.10 -27.76
CA HIS A 177 -14.39 20.53 -26.50
C HIS A 177 -13.68 19.21 -26.18
N GLU A 178 -13.50 18.35 -27.19
CA GLU A 178 -12.74 17.11 -27.11
C GLU A 178 -11.24 17.41 -26.90
N ALA A 179 -10.68 18.40 -27.59
CA ALA A 179 -9.31 18.84 -27.38
C ALA A 179 -9.08 19.31 -25.93
N GLN A 180 -10.03 20.09 -25.38
CA GLN A 180 -9.97 20.55 -23.99
C GLN A 180 -10.04 19.38 -23.00
N ALA A 181 -10.94 18.40 -23.23
CA ALA A 181 -11.05 17.21 -22.38
C ALA A 181 -9.75 16.38 -22.39
N ARG A 182 -9.16 16.12 -23.56
CA ARG A 182 -7.90 15.37 -23.68
C ARG A 182 -6.71 16.11 -23.04
N ARG A 183 -6.64 17.44 -23.17
CA ARG A 183 -5.62 18.25 -22.49
C ARG A 183 -5.77 18.15 -20.97
N ALA A 184 -7.00 18.21 -20.44
CA ALA A 184 -7.25 18.05 -19.01
C ALA A 184 -6.79 16.67 -18.49
N GLU A 185 -6.99 15.60 -19.27
CA GLU A 185 -6.48 14.26 -18.92
C GLU A 185 -4.94 14.21 -18.88
N ILE A 186 -4.26 14.85 -19.84
CA ILE A 186 -2.79 14.94 -19.84
C ILE A 186 -2.30 15.71 -18.60
N THR A 187 -2.94 16.83 -18.26
CA THR A 187 -2.59 17.62 -17.07
C THR A 187 -2.79 16.79 -15.79
N GLN A 188 -3.90 16.06 -15.66
CA GLN A 188 -4.14 15.22 -14.49
C GLN A 188 -3.09 14.11 -14.35
N GLN A 189 -2.63 13.54 -15.47
CA GLN A 189 -1.52 12.58 -15.46
C GLN A 189 -0.20 13.25 -15.07
N ALA A 190 0.06 14.47 -15.56
CA ALA A 190 1.24 15.27 -15.19
C ALA A 190 1.33 15.47 -13.68
N ASP A 191 0.23 15.90 -13.07
CA ASP A 191 0.14 16.17 -11.64
C ASP A 191 0.36 14.89 -10.82
N PHE A 192 -0.17 13.75 -11.30
CA PHE A 192 0.02 12.46 -10.65
C PHE A 192 1.48 12.00 -10.70
N TYR A 193 2.12 11.98 -11.87
CA TYR A 193 3.51 11.56 -11.99
C TYR A 193 4.47 12.55 -11.33
N GLY A 194 4.16 13.85 -11.36
CA GLY A 194 4.91 14.89 -10.64
C GLY A 194 4.85 14.71 -9.13
N ALA A 195 3.69 14.33 -8.57
CA ALA A 195 3.57 14.00 -7.14
C ALA A 195 4.31 12.69 -6.75
N MET A 196 4.56 11.79 -7.72
CA MET A 196 5.24 10.50 -7.51
C MET A 196 6.77 10.59 -7.69
N ASP A 197 7.29 11.55 -8.47
CA ASP A 197 8.73 11.78 -8.67
C ASP A 197 9.42 12.31 -7.40
N GLY A 198 8.64 12.82 -6.44
CA GLY A 198 9.14 13.12 -5.08
C GLY A 198 10.23 14.20 -5.03
N ALA A 199 10.08 15.26 -5.83
CA ALA A 199 10.75 16.54 -5.61
C ALA A 199 10.00 17.36 -4.54
#